data_AF-A0A7S1DW95-F1
#
_entry.id   AF-A0A7S1DW95-F1
#
_cell.length_a   1.000
_cell.length_b   1.000
_cell.length_c   1.000
_cell.angle_alpha   90.00
_cell.angle_beta   90.00
_cell.angle_gamma   90.00
#
_symmetry.space_group_name_H-M   'P 1'
#
loop_
_entity.id
_entity.type
_entity.pdbx_description
1 polymer ?
#
loop_
_entity_poly.entity_id
_entity_poly.type
_entity_poly.pdbx_seq_one_letter_code
_entity_poly.pdbx_strand_id
1 'polypeptide(L)'
;MVEEGGEGRWKEFLCKHCYHERLRSGWREEGSAFIWLNRRCHVCRTKASFGEPGASPSDARFCVRHKLEGFVDVVSDKCRFHGCGKRPTYGSPGESEGKVRPKAMWCAKHGRDMKGCVDVMNVKCKQQGCTMNPSFAEAYGASPTKCSKHKGGGDVDVRHRRCSHAEGCMRRATWGLAEDKNPLACFEHKEPSHVDVSHTKQACETPRRVPVRVAEAVAE
;
A
#
# COMPACT_ATOMS: atom_id res chain seq x y z
N MET A 1 -4.77 -25.72 -44.62
CA MET A 1 -4.01 -26.54 -43.66
C MET A 1 -3.29 -25.56 -42.77
N VAL A 2 -3.79 -25.36 -41.55
CA VAL A 2 -3.21 -24.44 -40.57
C VAL A 2 -2.17 -25.25 -39.81
N GLU A 3 -0.91 -24.95 -40.02
CA GLU A 3 0.19 -25.58 -39.29
C GLU A 3 0.26 -24.96 -37.89
N GLU A 4 0.14 -25.83 -36.89
CA GLU A 4 0.42 -25.55 -35.49
C GLU A 4 1.94 -25.41 -35.30
N GLY A 5 2.40 -24.41 -34.54
CA GLY A 5 3.80 -24.35 -34.13
C GLY A 5 4.31 -22.95 -33.82
N GLY A 6 4.01 -22.46 -32.63
CA GLY A 6 4.61 -21.24 -32.10
C GLY A 6 4.34 -21.12 -30.60
N GLU A 7 5.19 -21.76 -29.79
CA GLU A 7 5.15 -21.69 -28.32
C GLU A 7 5.46 -20.27 -27.83
N GLY A 8 4.45 -19.40 -27.85
CA GLY A 8 4.50 -18.11 -27.17
C GLY A 8 4.64 -18.34 -25.66
N ARG A 9 5.65 -17.74 -25.03
CA ARG A 9 5.89 -17.84 -23.57
C ARG A 9 4.81 -17.03 -22.82
N TRP A 10 3.73 -17.67 -22.40
CA TRP A 10 2.64 -17.02 -21.65
C TRP A 10 3.04 -16.72 -20.19
N LYS A 11 2.62 -15.56 -19.65
CA LYS A 11 2.71 -15.27 -18.21
C LYS A 11 1.30 -15.18 -17.62
N GLU A 12 0.96 -16.10 -16.71
CA GLU A 12 -0.31 -16.06 -15.98
C GLU A 12 -0.20 -15.16 -14.74
N PHE A 13 -1.15 -14.24 -14.57
CA PHE A 13 -1.21 -13.35 -13.39
C PHE A 13 -2.32 -13.81 -12.45
N LEU A 14 -1.93 -14.44 -11.33
CA LEU A 14 -2.86 -14.83 -10.27
C LEU A 14 -2.96 -13.72 -9.22
N CYS A 15 -4.18 -13.41 -8.79
CA CYS A 15 -4.36 -12.56 -7.62
C CYS A 15 -3.89 -13.28 -6.33
N LYS A 16 -3.69 -12.53 -5.25
CA LYS A 16 -3.22 -13.07 -3.96
C LYS A 16 -4.07 -14.24 -3.45
N HIS A 17 -5.39 -14.18 -3.62
CA HIS A 17 -6.36 -15.18 -3.19
C HIS A 17 -6.26 -16.47 -4.03
N CYS A 18 -6.42 -16.35 -5.35
CA CYS A 18 -6.34 -17.46 -6.30
C CYS A 18 -4.99 -18.23 -6.24
N TYR A 19 -3.88 -17.53 -5.97
CA TYR A 19 -2.58 -18.17 -5.70
C TYR A 19 -2.58 -19.01 -4.41
N HIS A 20 -3.21 -18.53 -3.33
CA HIS A 20 -3.25 -19.23 -2.05
C HIS A 20 -4.13 -20.47 -2.06
N GLU A 21 -5.23 -20.45 -2.81
CA GLU A 21 -6.09 -21.63 -2.99
C GLU A 21 -5.39 -22.71 -3.82
N ARG A 22 -4.75 -22.34 -4.93
CA ARG A 22 -3.95 -23.29 -5.75
C ARG A 22 -2.80 -23.94 -4.99
N LEU A 23 -2.18 -23.21 -4.06
CA LEU A 23 -1.17 -23.79 -3.15
C LEU A 23 -1.77 -24.74 -2.10
N ARG A 24 -3.04 -24.56 -1.70
CA ARG A 24 -3.72 -25.49 -0.78
C ARG A 24 -4.15 -26.77 -1.50
N SER A 25 -4.45 -26.70 -2.80
CA SER A 25 -4.77 -27.86 -3.62
C SER A 25 -3.55 -28.65 -4.09
N GLY A 26 -2.36 -28.44 -3.49
CA GLY A 26 -1.17 -29.27 -3.71
C GLY A 26 -0.42 -29.04 -5.02
N TRP A 27 -0.71 -27.95 -5.74
CA TRP A 27 -0.15 -27.70 -7.07
C TRP A 27 1.34 -27.31 -7.02
N ARG A 28 2.19 -28.02 -7.77
CA ARG A 28 3.60 -27.67 -8.05
C ARG A 28 3.82 -27.77 -9.55
N GLU A 29 4.03 -26.66 -10.23
CA GLU A 29 4.61 -26.66 -11.58
C GLU A 29 6.02 -26.09 -11.53
N GLU A 30 6.94 -26.77 -12.20
CA GLU A 30 8.28 -26.31 -12.47
C GLU A 30 8.22 -25.33 -13.66
N GLY A 31 8.70 -24.10 -13.47
CA GLY A 31 9.04 -23.20 -14.60
C GLY A 31 8.18 -21.96 -14.84
N SER A 32 7.12 -21.70 -14.07
CA SER A 32 6.32 -20.48 -14.25
C SER A 32 6.89 -19.27 -13.48
N ALA A 33 7.54 -18.35 -14.21
CA ALA A 33 8.07 -17.09 -13.69
C ALA A 33 6.95 -16.09 -13.38
N PHE A 34 6.33 -16.23 -12.21
CA PHE A 34 5.29 -15.32 -11.71
C PHE A 34 5.89 -13.99 -11.24
N ILE A 35 5.41 -12.88 -11.82
CA ILE A 35 5.75 -11.53 -11.35
C ILE A 35 5.04 -11.30 -10.01
N TRP A 36 5.86 -11.09 -8.98
CA TRP A 36 5.50 -11.08 -7.57
C TRP A 36 4.65 -9.87 -7.15
N LEU A 37 3.34 -10.03 -6.94
CA LEU A 37 2.51 -9.00 -6.31
C LEU A 37 2.52 -9.04 -4.76
N ASN A 38 3.22 -9.99 -4.13
CA ASN A 38 3.51 -9.94 -2.69
C ASN A 38 4.75 -10.79 -2.37
N ARG A 39 5.88 -10.13 -2.07
CA ARG A 39 7.10 -10.76 -1.53
C ARG A 39 6.75 -11.56 -0.27
N ARG A 40 7.04 -12.86 -0.26
CA ARG A 40 6.72 -13.79 0.83
C ARG A 40 8.00 -14.33 1.40
N CYS A 41 7.95 -14.64 2.69
CA CYS A 41 9.03 -15.32 3.35
C CYS A 41 9.22 -16.72 2.74
N HIS A 42 10.47 -17.13 2.56
CA HIS A 42 10.80 -18.45 2.02
C HIS A 42 10.29 -19.60 2.92
N VAL A 43 10.22 -19.35 4.24
CA VAL A 43 9.82 -20.33 5.25
C VAL A 43 8.32 -20.28 5.55
N CYS A 44 7.62 -19.17 5.26
CA CYS A 44 6.20 -19.05 5.62
C CYS A 44 5.42 -18.05 4.76
N ARG A 45 4.10 -18.01 4.96
CA ARG A 45 3.19 -17.20 4.15
C ARG A 45 3.16 -15.71 4.49
N THR A 46 3.93 -15.25 5.49
CA THR A 46 4.01 -13.82 5.83
C THR A 46 4.81 -13.05 4.78
N LYS A 47 4.56 -11.75 4.66
CA LYS A 47 5.31 -10.87 3.76
C LYS A 47 6.81 -10.90 4.11
N ALA A 48 7.67 -11.02 3.10
CA ALA A 48 9.10 -10.85 3.27
C ALA A 48 9.47 -9.36 3.31
N SER A 49 10.36 -9.04 4.25
CA SER A 49 10.93 -7.70 4.44
C SER A 49 12.45 -7.73 4.62
N PHE A 50 13.03 -8.90 4.94
CA PHE A 50 14.45 -9.06 5.22
C PHE A 50 15.19 -9.69 4.04
N GLY A 51 16.36 -9.14 3.75
CA GLY A 51 17.28 -9.57 2.69
C GLY A 51 18.73 -9.26 3.06
N GLU A 52 19.65 -9.56 2.16
CA GLU A 52 21.07 -9.25 2.35
C GLU A 52 21.32 -7.73 2.44
N PRO A 53 22.37 -7.29 3.14
CA PRO A 53 22.78 -5.88 3.14
C PRO A 53 22.97 -5.36 1.72
N GLY A 54 22.31 -4.25 1.37
CA GLY A 54 22.38 -3.64 0.03
C GLY A 54 21.37 -4.20 -0.98
N ALA A 55 20.66 -5.27 -0.65
CA ALA A 55 19.64 -5.83 -1.53
C ALA A 55 18.43 -4.88 -1.69
N SER A 56 17.76 -4.94 -2.84
CA SER A 56 16.59 -4.11 -3.10
C SER A 56 15.35 -4.64 -2.37
N PRO A 57 14.26 -3.86 -2.24
CA PRO A 57 13.03 -4.36 -1.66
C PRO A 57 12.53 -5.63 -2.36
N SER A 58 12.75 -5.77 -3.67
CA SER A 58 12.37 -6.92 -4.51
C SER A 58 13.06 -8.21 -4.07
N ASP A 59 14.24 -8.10 -3.49
CA ASP A 59 15.09 -9.23 -3.10
C ASP A 59 14.81 -9.72 -1.68
N ALA A 60 13.86 -9.12 -0.96
CA ALA A 60 13.46 -9.58 0.36
C ALA A 60 12.93 -11.01 0.32
N ARG A 61 13.62 -11.94 0.99
CA ARG A 61 13.27 -13.37 1.03
C ARG A 61 12.74 -13.83 2.39
N PHE A 62 12.93 -13.08 3.47
CA PHE A 62 12.54 -13.53 4.82
C PHE A 62 11.64 -12.54 5.55
N CYS A 63 10.82 -13.03 6.48
CA CYS A 63 10.09 -12.18 7.41
C CYS A 63 10.88 -12.01 8.71
N VAL A 64 10.42 -11.12 9.60
CA VAL A 64 11.10 -10.84 10.87
C VAL A 64 11.35 -12.08 11.73
N ARG A 65 10.47 -13.08 11.67
CA ARG A 65 10.57 -14.31 12.46
C ARG A 65 11.55 -15.33 11.88
N HIS A 66 11.78 -15.30 10.57
CA HIS A 66 12.64 -16.26 9.88
C HIS A 66 13.83 -15.56 9.21
N LYS A 67 14.21 -14.37 9.68
CA LYS A 67 15.40 -13.68 9.17
C LYS A 67 16.62 -14.51 9.54
N LEU A 68 17.57 -14.59 8.62
CA LEU A 68 18.88 -15.16 8.91
C LEU A 68 19.74 -14.13 9.66
N GLU A 69 20.79 -14.60 10.34
CA GLU A 69 21.78 -13.69 10.92
C GLU A 69 22.46 -12.86 9.83
N GLY A 70 22.72 -11.58 10.12
CA GLY A 70 23.25 -10.63 9.15
C GLY A 70 22.22 -10.02 8.17
N PHE A 71 20.99 -10.56 8.09
CA PHE A 71 19.97 -10.01 7.19
C PHE A 71 19.34 -8.74 7.76
N VAL A 72 19.09 -7.77 6.89
CA VAL A 72 18.53 -6.46 7.23
C VAL A 72 17.16 -6.25 6.60
N ASP A 73 16.35 -5.39 7.21
CA ASP A 73 15.09 -4.96 6.59
C ASP A 73 15.41 -4.09 5.36
N VAL A 74 15.05 -4.57 4.17
CA VAL A 74 15.26 -3.92 2.87
C VAL A 74 13.97 -3.34 2.30
N VAL A 75 12.84 -3.56 2.96
CA VAL A 75 11.52 -3.11 2.48
C VAL A 75 11.03 -1.87 3.22
N SER A 76 11.30 -1.78 4.52
CA SER A 76 10.92 -0.63 5.31
C SER A 76 11.79 0.58 4.96
N ASP A 77 11.16 1.74 4.84
CA ASP A 77 11.89 3.01 4.73
C ASP A 77 12.81 3.20 5.92
N LYS A 78 14.00 3.73 5.65
CA LYS A 78 15.02 4.04 6.66
C LYS A 78 15.15 5.55 6.81
N CYS A 79 15.63 5.98 7.98
CA CYS A 79 15.98 7.37 8.21
C CYS A 79 17.01 7.82 7.17
N ARG A 80 16.79 9.00 6.58
CA ARG A 80 17.70 9.60 5.57
C ARG A 80 19.07 10.00 6.13
N PHE A 81 19.26 9.98 7.45
CA PHE A 81 20.55 10.27 8.06
C PHE A 81 21.51 9.10 7.81
N HIS A 82 22.72 9.41 7.36
CA HIS A 82 23.73 8.41 6.98
C HIS A 82 24.02 7.43 8.14
N GLY A 83 24.02 6.13 7.84
CA GLY A 83 24.24 5.07 8.84
C GLY A 83 23.07 4.81 9.80
N CYS A 84 21.92 5.46 9.65
CA CYS A 84 20.78 5.27 10.55
C CYS A 84 19.78 4.21 10.04
N GLY A 85 19.80 3.02 10.64
CA GLY A 85 18.84 1.93 10.33
C GLY A 85 17.45 2.09 10.95
N LYS A 86 17.15 3.21 11.63
CA LYS A 86 15.86 3.41 12.32
C LYS A 86 14.76 3.81 11.33
N ARG A 87 13.53 3.36 11.57
CA ARG A 87 12.35 3.75 10.78
C ARG A 87 12.09 5.26 10.92
N PRO A 88 11.77 5.95 9.82
CA PRO A 88 11.43 7.36 9.87
C PRO A 88 10.02 7.57 10.42
N THR A 89 9.89 8.53 11.33
CA THR A 89 8.59 9.00 11.86
C THR A 89 8.46 10.52 11.76
N TYR A 90 9.55 11.24 11.56
CA TYR A 90 9.62 12.68 11.48
C TYR A 90 9.79 13.14 10.03
N GLY A 91 9.15 14.26 9.70
CA GLY A 91 9.17 14.86 8.37
C GLY A 91 8.83 16.35 8.43
N SER A 92 8.84 16.98 7.25
CA SER A 92 8.39 18.37 7.13
C SER A 92 6.86 18.44 7.27
N PRO A 93 6.31 19.47 7.92
CA PRO A 93 4.86 19.66 8.10
C PRO A 93 4.12 20.05 6.79
N GLY A 94 4.82 20.03 5.66
CA GLY A 94 4.38 20.59 4.38
C GLY A 94 3.05 20.03 3.86
N GLU A 95 2.40 20.85 3.06
CA GLU A 95 1.09 20.60 2.47
C GLU A 95 1.15 19.37 1.58
N SER A 96 0.34 18.39 1.93
CA SER A 96 0.25 17.13 1.24
C SER A 96 -0.74 17.27 0.09
N GLU A 97 -0.40 18.09 -0.91
CA GLU A 97 -1.16 18.13 -2.17
C GLU A 97 -1.26 16.69 -2.71
N GLY A 98 -2.47 16.13 -2.63
CA GLY A 98 -2.77 14.77 -3.05
C GLY A 98 -2.31 13.63 -2.11
N LYS A 99 -1.70 13.89 -0.94
CA LYS A 99 -1.32 12.84 0.02
C LYS A 99 -2.09 12.97 1.33
N VAL A 100 -2.47 11.83 1.91
CA VAL A 100 -3.21 11.79 3.19
C VAL A 100 -2.32 12.19 4.37
N ARG A 101 -1.00 12.09 4.22
CA ARG A 101 -0.01 12.42 5.26
C ARG A 101 1.29 12.94 4.64
N PRO A 102 2.01 13.83 5.35
CA PRO A 102 3.36 14.21 4.98
C PRO A 102 4.30 12.99 5.03
N LYS A 103 5.32 12.98 4.18
CA LYS A 103 6.29 11.88 4.09
C LYS A 103 7.28 11.96 5.26
N ALA A 104 7.35 10.89 6.06
CA ALA A 104 8.40 10.76 7.08
C ALA A 104 9.75 10.45 6.40
N MET A 105 10.78 11.21 6.75
CA MET A 105 12.13 11.07 6.20
C MET A 105 13.18 10.78 7.27
N TRP A 106 12.92 11.10 8.54
CA TRP A 106 13.88 10.96 9.63
C TRP A 106 13.31 10.20 10.82
N CYS A 107 14.18 9.52 11.57
CA CYS A 107 13.77 8.86 12.81
C CYS A 107 13.54 9.88 13.92
N ALA A 108 12.92 9.46 15.02
CA ALA A 108 12.63 10.35 16.15
C ALA A 108 13.84 11.00 16.82
N LYS A 109 15.05 10.42 16.71
CA LYS A 109 16.27 11.07 17.22
C LYS A 109 16.63 12.24 16.31
N HIS A 110 17.02 11.94 15.07
CA HIS A 110 17.47 12.96 14.12
C HIS A 110 16.39 13.97 13.76
N GLY A 111 15.13 13.57 13.74
CA GLY A 111 13.99 14.47 13.52
C GLY A 111 13.83 15.52 14.61
N ARG A 112 14.03 15.18 15.89
CA ARG A 112 13.94 16.15 16.99
C ARG A 112 15.08 17.17 16.98
N ASP A 113 16.24 16.76 16.47
CA ASP A 113 17.43 17.61 16.40
C ASP A 113 17.34 18.63 15.24
N MET A 114 16.41 18.47 14.29
CA MET A 114 16.25 19.36 13.14
C MET A 114 15.11 20.36 13.32
N LYS A 115 15.42 21.66 13.17
CA LYS A 115 14.43 22.74 13.22
C LYS A 115 13.35 22.57 12.14
N GLY A 116 12.09 22.70 12.54
CA GLY A 116 10.94 22.60 11.63
C GLY A 116 10.52 21.17 11.27
N CYS A 117 11.13 20.14 11.89
CA CYS A 117 10.77 18.76 11.68
C CYS A 117 9.82 18.27 12.78
N VAL A 118 8.72 17.60 12.39
CA VAL A 118 7.66 17.16 13.33
C VAL A 118 7.38 15.67 13.15
N ASP A 119 6.83 15.01 14.19
CA ASP A 119 6.38 13.62 14.06
C ASP A 119 5.11 13.58 13.20
N VAL A 120 5.22 13.05 11.99
CA VAL A 120 4.12 12.97 11.01
C VAL A 120 3.41 11.62 11.04
N MET A 121 3.96 10.63 11.75
CA MET A 121 3.42 9.27 11.81
C MET A 121 2.54 9.06 13.05
N ASN A 122 3.00 9.58 14.19
CA ASN A 122 2.39 9.40 15.51
C ASN A 122 1.61 10.62 15.99
N VAL A 123 1.07 11.42 15.07
CA VAL A 123 0.23 12.58 15.41
C VAL A 123 -0.94 12.15 16.30
N LYS A 124 -1.16 12.90 17.38
CA LYS A 124 -2.24 12.73 18.34
C LYS A 124 -3.31 13.78 18.16
N CYS A 125 -4.54 13.45 18.55
CA CYS A 125 -5.62 14.41 18.62
C CYS A 125 -5.23 15.60 19.50
N LYS A 126 -5.60 16.82 19.11
CA LYS A 126 -5.28 18.05 19.84
C LYS A 126 -5.94 18.13 21.23
N GLN A 127 -7.00 17.35 21.47
CA GLN A 127 -7.67 17.28 22.76
C GLN A 127 -6.73 16.72 23.84
N GLN A 128 -6.62 17.42 24.97
CA GLN A 128 -5.75 17.03 26.08
C GLN A 128 -6.07 15.61 26.55
N GLY A 129 -5.03 14.79 26.75
CA GLY A 129 -5.15 13.41 27.20
C GLY A 129 -5.65 12.41 26.14
N CYS A 130 -5.96 12.84 24.92
CA CYS A 130 -6.43 11.94 23.88
C CYS A 130 -5.27 11.18 23.20
N THR A 131 -5.35 9.85 23.17
CA THR A 131 -4.34 8.97 22.55
C THR A 131 -4.65 8.59 21.11
N MET A 132 -5.86 8.94 20.62
CA MET A 132 -6.34 8.62 19.28
C MET A 132 -5.62 9.45 18.20
N ASN A 133 -5.41 8.83 17.05
CA ASN A 133 -4.92 9.55 15.88
C ASN A 133 -6.03 10.44 15.30
N PRO A 134 -5.70 11.67 14.88
CA PRO A 134 -6.67 12.53 14.27
C PRO A 134 -6.97 12.08 12.82
N SER A 135 -8.18 12.40 12.39
CA SER A 135 -8.67 12.18 11.03
C SER A 135 -9.57 13.32 10.53
N PHE A 136 -9.96 14.23 11.42
CA PHE A 136 -10.87 15.33 11.15
C PHE A 136 -10.13 16.68 11.27
N ALA A 137 -10.54 17.63 10.43
CA ALA A 137 -10.07 19.01 10.43
C ALA A 137 -11.21 19.97 10.07
N GLU A 138 -11.01 21.27 10.29
CA GLU A 138 -12.03 22.30 10.07
C GLU A 138 -12.29 22.58 8.59
N ALA A 139 -11.32 22.26 7.72
CA ALA A 139 -11.42 22.43 6.28
C ALA A 139 -10.76 21.27 5.55
N TYR A 140 -11.20 21.03 4.31
CA TYR A 140 -10.55 20.06 3.43
C TYR A 140 -9.16 20.57 3.02
N GLY A 141 -8.18 19.67 2.87
CA GLY A 141 -6.79 20.04 2.60
C GLY A 141 -5.98 20.40 3.86
N ALA A 142 -6.65 20.72 4.98
CA ALA A 142 -5.97 20.95 6.25
C ALA A 142 -5.44 19.63 6.85
N SER A 143 -4.39 19.74 7.67
CA SER A 143 -3.88 18.62 8.45
C SER A 143 -4.90 18.17 9.51
N PRO A 144 -5.09 16.85 9.72
CA PRO A 144 -6.03 16.36 10.71
C PRO A 144 -5.57 16.72 12.13
N THR A 145 -6.43 17.38 12.91
CA THR A 145 -6.15 17.78 14.29
C THR A 145 -7.06 17.10 15.31
N LYS A 146 -8.24 16.64 14.90
CA LYS A 146 -9.26 16.05 15.76
C LYS A 146 -9.52 14.60 15.39
N CYS A 147 -9.81 13.77 16.39
CA CYS A 147 -10.22 12.38 16.17
C CYS A 147 -11.74 12.27 16.02
N SER A 148 -12.23 11.09 15.68
CA SER A 148 -13.67 10.84 15.51
C SER A 148 -14.52 11.14 16.74
N LYS A 149 -13.96 11.03 17.95
CA LYS A 149 -14.64 11.36 19.22
C LYS A 149 -14.62 12.85 19.56
N HIS A 150 -13.69 13.61 18.98
CA HIS A 150 -13.47 15.02 19.31
C HIS A 150 -13.66 15.93 18.09
N LYS A 151 -14.38 15.46 17.06
CA LYS A 151 -14.79 16.28 15.93
C LYS A 151 -15.97 17.16 16.35
N GLY A 152 -15.93 18.44 15.99
CA GLY A 152 -17.07 19.35 16.04
C GLY A 152 -18.02 19.12 14.85
N GLY A 153 -19.19 19.77 14.90
CA GLY A 153 -20.24 19.58 13.90
C GLY A 153 -19.84 19.96 12.47
N GLY A 154 -18.91 20.92 12.32
CA GLY A 154 -18.39 21.37 11.02
C GLY A 154 -17.10 20.69 10.55
N ASP A 155 -16.48 19.81 11.36
CA ASP A 155 -15.21 19.20 10.97
C ASP A 155 -15.41 18.11 9.91
N VAL A 156 -14.54 18.11 8.89
CA VAL A 156 -14.55 17.18 7.77
C VAL A 156 -13.49 16.09 7.92
N ASP A 157 -13.76 14.89 7.41
CA ASP A 157 -12.77 13.82 7.34
C ASP A 157 -11.77 14.13 6.23
N VAL A 158 -10.54 14.46 6.61
CA VAL A 158 -9.43 14.77 5.68
C VAL A 158 -8.51 13.57 5.47
N ARG A 159 -8.73 12.49 6.21
CA ARG A 159 -7.89 11.30 6.15
C ARG A 159 -8.38 10.31 5.09
N HIS A 160 -9.69 10.20 4.94
CA HIS A 160 -10.29 9.32 3.95
C HIS A 160 -10.72 10.11 2.73
N ARG A 161 -10.57 9.50 1.57
CA ARG A 161 -11.04 10.08 0.30
C ARG A 161 -12.55 10.32 0.39
N ARG A 162 -12.98 11.50 -0.05
CA ARG A 162 -14.40 11.86 -0.19
C ARG A 162 -14.99 11.33 -1.48
N CYS A 163 -16.32 11.25 -1.51
CA CYS A 163 -17.06 10.95 -2.73
C CYS A 163 -16.80 12.01 -3.81
N SER A 164 -16.53 11.56 -5.04
CA SER A 164 -16.25 12.38 -6.22
C SER A 164 -17.50 12.92 -6.93
N HIS A 165 -18.67 12.91 -6.28
CA HIS A 165 -19.90 13.41 -6.88
C HIS A 165 -19.83 14.93 -7.11
N ALA A 166 -20.34 15.39 -8.25
CA ALA A 166 -20.21 16.77 -8.73
C ALA A 166 -20.71 17.83 -7.72
N GLU A 167 -21.78 17.53 -7.00
CA GLU A 167 -22.36 18.38 -5.93
C GLU A 167 -21.47 18.56 -4.68
N GLY A 168 -20.23 18.05 -4.69
CA GLY A 168 -19.34 18.18 -3.54
C GLY A 168 -19.83 17.42 -2.32
N CYS A 169 -20.15 16.13 -2.49
CA CYS A 169 -20.53 15.24 -1.39
C CYS A 169 -19.40 15.10 -0.35
N MET A 170 -19.68 15.35 0.93
CA MET A 170 -18.70 15.25 2.03
C MET A 170 -18.59 13.84 2.64
N ARG A 171 -19.39 12.88 2.16
CA ARG A 171 -19.32 11.50 2.65
C ARG A 171 -18.04 10.83 2.15
N ARG A 172 -17.47 9.99 3.02
CA ARG A 172 -16.33 9.11 2.66
C ARG A 172 -16.70 8.25 1.45
N ALA A 173 -15.80 8.18 0.48
CA ALA A 173 -15.88 7.22 -0.60
C ALA A 173 -15.51 5.82 -0.08
N THR A 174 -16.38 4.84 -0.35
CA THR A 174 -16.11 3.42 -0.07
C THR A 174 -16.37 2.53 -1.28
N TRP A 175 -17.11 3.03 -2.27
CA TRP A 175 -17.53 2.31 -3.46
C TRP A 175 -16.71 2.73 -4.68
N GLY A 176 -16.36 1.79 -5.54
CA GLY A 176 -15.58 2.03 -6.76
C GLY A 176 -15.58 0.81 -7.68
N LEU A 177 -14.77 0.85 -8.73
CA LEU A 177 -14.63 -0.27 -9.67
C LEU A 177 -13.90 -1.43 -9.00
N ALA A 178 -14.36 -2.67 -9.21
CA ALA A 178 -13.73 -3.85 -8.59
C ALA A 178 -12.24 -4.03 -8.96
N GLU A 179 -11.85 -3.52 -10.12
CA GLU A 179 -10.47 -3.58 -10.63
C GLU A 179 -9.55 -2.54 -9.96
N ASP A 180 -10.12 -1.45 -9.44
CA ASP A 180 -9.39 -0.37 -8.80
C ASP A 180 -9.68 -0.34 -7.30
N LYS A 181 -8.64 -0.44 -6.48
CA LYS A 181 -8.78 -0.35 -5.01
C LYS A 181 -9.01 1.08 -4.53
N ASN A 182 -9.25 2.01 -5.45
CA ASN A 182 -9.49 3.39 -5.20
C ASN A 182 -11.00 3.69 -5.13
N PRO A 183 -11.53 4.00 -3.94
CA PRO A 183 -12.95 4.33 -3.83
C PRO A 183 -13.24 5.68 -4.49
N LEU A 184 -14.35 5.76 -5.22
CA LEU A 184 -14.81 6.92 -5.99
C LEU A 184 -16.07 7.54 -5.40
N ALA A 185 -16.97 6.72 -4.86
CA ALA A 185 -18.29 7.15 -4.43
C ALA A 185 -18.63 6.69 -3.00
N CYS A 186 -19.56 7.41 -2.36
CA CYS A 186 -20.23 6.93 -1.17
C CYS A 186 -21.37 5.96 -1.55
N PHE A 187 -22.01 5.35 -0.55
CA PHE A 187 -23.10 4.40 -0.80
C PHE A 187 -24.27 4.97 -1.60
N GLU A 188 -24.62 6.25 -1.37
CA GLU A 188 -25.74 6.91 -2.06
C GLU A 188 -25.40 7.35 -3.49
N HIS A 189 -24.13 7.60 -3.79
CA HIS A 189 -23.68 8.06 -5.11
C HIS A 189 -22.94 6.97 -5.89
N LYS A 190 -23.12 5.71 -5.51
CA LYS A 190 -22.50 4.59 -6.21
C LYS A 190 -23.21 4.36 -7.55
N GLU A 191 -22.45 4.08 -8.59
CA GLU A 191 -22.99 3.58 -9.84
C GLU A 191 -23.35 2.09 -9.71
N PRO A 192 -24.26 1.57 -10.55
CA PRO A 192 -24.66 0.16 -10.51
C PRO A 192 -23.48 -0.82 -10.62
N SER A 193 -22.41 -0.43 -11.31
CA SER A 193 -21.18 -1.22 -11.49
C SER A 193 -20.21 -1.15 -10.30
N HIS A 194 -20.44 -0.26 -9.33
CA HIS A 194 -19.54 -0.10 -8.20
C HIS A 194 -19.72 -1.20 -7.13
N VAL A 195 -18.60 -1.62 -6.56
CA VAL A 195 -18.53 -2.53 -5.41
C VAL A 195 -17.89 -1.80 -4.21
N ASP A 196 -18.11 -2.29 -2.99
CA ASP A 196 -17.37 -1.77 -1.83
C ASP A 196 -15.90 -2.19 -1.92
N VAL A 197 -15.03 -1.26 -2.31
CA VAL A 197 -13.58 -1.49 -2.44
C VAL A 197 -12.82 -1.23 -1.15
N SER A 198 -13.48 -0.67 -0.13
CA SER A 198 -12.88 -0.33 1.17
C SER A 198 -13.00 -1.45 2.20
N HIS A 199 -14.02 -2.30 2.09
CA HIS A 199 -14.31 -3.39 3.02
C HIS A 199 -14.40 -4.75 2.32
N THR A 200 -13.83 -4.87 1.12
CA THR A 200 -13.89 -6.10 0.34
C THR A 200 -13.03 -7.22 0.94
N LYS A 201 -13.67 -8.26 1.43
CA LYS A 201 -13.10 -9.61 1.54
C LYS A 201 -13.36 -10.39 0.24
N GLN A 202 -13.07 -9.81 -0.92
CA GLN A 202 -13.44 -10.43 -2.20
C GLN A 202 -12.67 -11.76 -2.41
N ALA A 203 -13.41 -12.86 -2.54
CA ALA A 203 -12.94 -14.09 -3.17
C ALA A 203 -12.82 -13.84 -4.68
N CYS A 204 -11.79 -14.42 -5.30
CA CYS A 204 -11.46 -14.23 -6.71
C CYS A 204 -12.16 -15.30 -7.54
N GLU A 205 -12.99 -14.91 -8.52
CA GLU A 205 -13.74 -15.89 -9.32
C GLU A 205 -12.99 -16.42 -10.55
N THR A 206 -11.87 -15.84 -11.02
CA THR A 206 -11.03 -16.46 -12.08
C THR A 206 -9.64 -15.81 -12.25
N PRO A 207 -8.59 -16.55 -12.71
CA PRO A 207 -7.30 -15.99 -13.12
C PRO A 207 -7.40 -15.13 -14.40
N ARG A 208 -6.68 -14.01 -14.46
CA ARG A 208 -6.58 -13.17 -15.67
C ARG A 208 -5.34 -13.53 -16.49
N ARG A 209 -5.50 -13.79 -17.79
CA ARG A 209 -4.39 -13.94 -18.76
C ARG A 209 -4.20 -12.61 -19.50
N VAL A 210 -2.98 -12.07 -19.50
CA VAL A 210 -2.67 -10.79 -20.17
C VAL A 210 -1.53 -11.03 -21.16
N PRO A 211 -1.66 -10.61 -22.44
CA PRO A 211 -0.58 -10.76 -23.41
C PRO A 211 0.58 -9.82 -23.07
N VAL A 212 1.81 -10.34 -23.06
CA VAL A 212 3.03 -9.54 -22.92
C VAL A 212 3.74 -9.52 -24.26
N ARG A 213 3.86 -8.35 -24.90
CA ARG A 213 4.78 -8.16 -26.03
C ARG A 213 6.18 -7.98 -25.45
N VAL A 214 7.06 -8.95 -25.68
CA VAL A 214 8.47 -8.83 -25.34
C VAL A 214 9.16 -8.19 -26.54
N ALA A 215 9.72 -6.99 -26.37
CA ALA A 215 10.58 -6.42 -27.39
C ALA A 215 11.88 -7.23 -27.41
N GLU A 216 12.16 -7.87 -28.54
CA GLU A 216 13.41 -8.59 -28.76
C GLU A 216 14.56 -7.57 -28.79
N ALA A 217 15.55 -7.77 -27.93
CA ALA A 217 16.80 -7.03 -28.01
C ALA A 217 17.53 -7.51 -29.26
N VAL A 218 17.54 -6.67 -30.29
CA VAL A 218 18.38 -6.88 -31.47
C VAL A 218 19.82 -6.65 -31.01
N ALA A 219 20.60 -7.72 -30.96
CA ALA A 219 22.04 -7.65 -30.77
C ALA A 219 22.68 -7.36 -32.13
N GLU A 220 23.38 -6.24 -32.24
CA GLU A 220 24.49 -6.04 -33.17
C GLU A 220 25.69 -5.52 -32.38
#